data_AF-A0A0E3JYL3-F1
#
_entry.id   AF-A0A0E3JYL3-F1
#
_cell.length_a   1.000
_cell.length_b   1.000
_cell.length_c   1.000
_cell.angle_alpha   90.00
_cell.angle_beta   90.00
_cell.angle_gamma   90.00
#
_symmetry.space_group_name_H-M   'P 1'
#
loop_
_entity.id
_entity.type
_entity.pdbx_description
1 polymer ?
#
loop_
_entity_poly.entity_id
_entity_poly.type
_entity_poly.pdbx_seq_one_letter_code
_entity_poly.pdbx_strand_id
1 'polypeptide(L)'
;MKRISKHLIVISFDGLSTLDFEVMQSLPNFKKFIYEASYCKNVYSVYPTLTYPAHVTIVTGKYPKNHGIINNTLLQPGRRSPDWYWHRKYVRGGNSL
;
A
#
# COMPACT_ATOMS: atom_id res chain seq x y z
N MET A 1 -13.37 15.35 17.48
CA MET A 1 -13.67 15.70 16.07
C MET A 1 -15.00 15.07 15.65
N LYS A 2 -15.86 15.81 14.93
CA LYS A 2 -17.14 15.29 14.42
C LYS A 2 -16.86 14.47 13.14
N ARG A 3 -17.43 13.27 13.03
CA ARG A 3 -17.24 12.37 11.87
C ARG A 3 -17.91 12.95 10.63
N ILE A 4 -17.13 13.19 9.57
CA ILE A 4 -17.56 13.86 8.35
C ILE A 4 -18.25 12.88 7.37
N SER A 5 -17.86 11.59 7.37
CA SER A 5 -18.43 10.56 6.49
C SER A 5 -18.78 9.27 7.24
N LYS A 6 -19.81 8.55 6.75
CA LYS A 6 -20.16 7.21 7.27
C LYS A 6 -19.22 6.11 6.75
N HIS A 7 -18.63 6.25 5.57
CA HIS A 7 -17.82 5.20 4.95
C HIS A 7 -16.48 5.74 4.47
N LEU A 8 -15.46 4.89 4.53
CA LEU A 8 -14.15 5.11 3.92
C LEU A 8 -13.96 4.00 2.88
N ILE A 9 -13.72 4.40 1.63
CA ILE A 9 -13.37 3.49 0.54
C ILE A 9 -11.88 3.68 0.27
N VAL A 10 -11.12 2.59 0.34
CA VAL A 10 -9.69 2.57 0.00
C VAL A 10 -9.53 1.75 -1.27
N ILE A 11 -8.99 2.38 -2.31
CA ILE A 11 -8.68 1.74 -3.59
C ILE A 11 -7.16 1.79 -3.75
N SER A 12 -6.54 0.65 -4.00
CA SER A 12 -5.09 0.56 -4.24
C SER A 12 -4.85 0.16 -5.68
N PHE A 13 -4.04 0.94 -6.39
CA PHE A 13 -3.54 0.63 -7.72
C PHE A 13 -2.10 0.11 -7.58
N ASP A 14 -1.90 -1.20 -7.79
CA ASP A 14 -0.57 -1.81 -7.67
C ASP A 14 0.34 -1.37 -8.83
N GLY A 15 1.60 -1.09 -8.52
CA GLY A 15 2.60 -0.64 -9.48
C GLY A 15 2.40 0.77 -10.06
N LEU A 16 1.43 1.56 -9.56
CA LEU A 16 1.19 2.92 -10.05
C LEU A 16 2.30 3.88 -9.61
N SER A 17 2.90 4.57 -10.58
CA SER A 17 3.99 5.53 -10.38
C SER A 17 3.55 6.96 -10.72
N THR A 18 4.29 7.95 -10.23
CA THR A 18 4.14 9.35 -10.65
C THR A 18 4.33 9.53 -12.15
N LEU A 19 5.10 8.62 -12.80
CA LEU A 19 5.27 8.60 -14.25
C LEU A 19 3.96 8.35 -15.01
N ASP A 20 3.01 7.65 -14.39
CA ASP A 20 1.70 7.34 -15.00
C ASP A 20 0.70 8.49 -14.86
N PHE A 21 1.04 9.54 -14.10
CA PHE A 21 0.11 10.62 -13.77
C PHE A 21 -0.40 11.38 -15.00
N GLU A 22 0.43 11.54 -16.03
CA GLU A 22 0.02 12.17 -17.30
C GLU A 22 -1.01 11.30 -18.04
N VAL A 23 -0.76 9.99 -18.09
CA VAL A 23 -1.71 9.03 -18.68
C VAL A 23 -3.03 9.05 -17.92
N MET A 24 -3.00 9.04 -16.58
CA MET A 24 -4.23 9.13 -15.77
C MET A 24 -5.03 10.39 -16.06
N GLN A 25 -4.39 11.55 -16.20
CA GLN A 25 -5.08 12.80 -16.53
C GLN A 25 -5.67 12.82 -17.94
N SER A 26 -5.21 11.97 -18.85
CA SER A 26 -5.81 11.81 -20.18
C SER A 26 -7.12 11.02 -20.16
N LEU A 27 -7.32 10.16 -19.15
CA LEU A 27 -8.49 9.29 -19.05
C LEU A 27 -9.69 10.05 -18.46
N PRO A 28 -10.90 9.99 -19.07
CA PRO A 28 -12.00 10.91 -18.73
C PRO A 28 -12.46 10.81 -17.26
N ASN A 29 -12.52 9.59 -16.71
CA ASN A 29 -12.95 9.38 -15.32
C ASN A 29 -11.88 9.82 -14.32
N PHE A 30 -10.61 9.50 -14.57
CA PHE A 30 -9.51 9.93 -13.71
C PHE A 30 -9.31 11.43 -13.78
N LYS A 31 -9.40 12.04 -14.97
CA LYS A 31 -9.35 13.48 -15.16
C LYS A 31 -10.38 14.21 -14.29
N LYS A 32 -11.64 13.75 -14.35
CA LYS A 32 -12.72 14.32 -13.54
C LYS A 32 -12.45 14.13 -12.04
N PHE A 33 -12.00 12.95 -11.63
CA PHE A 33 -11.69 12.66 -10.23
C PHE A 33 -10.54 13.54 -9.69
N ILE A 34 -9.42 13.62 -10.43
CA ILE A 34 -8.23 14.38 -10.04
C ILE A 34 -8.53 15.88 -9.93
N TYR A 35 -9.44 16.41 -10.75
CA TYR A 35 -9.84 17.83 -10.73
C TYR A 35 -10.43 18.25 -9.36
N GLU A 36 -11.17 17.37 -8.70
CA GLU A 36 -11.80 17.63 -7.39
C GLU A 36 -11.01 17.03 -6.21
N ALA A 37 -9.98 16.22 -6.48
CA ALA A 37 -9.23 15.50 -5.47
C ALA A 37 -8.08 16.33 -4.87
N SER A 38 -7.73 16.01 -3.62
CA SER A 38 -6.42 16.36 -3.06
C SER A 38 -5.45 15.21 -3.31
N TYR A 39 -4.28 15.51 -3.87
CA TYR A 39 -3.27 14.50 -4.20
C TYR A 39 -1.84 15.04 -4.02
N CYS A 40 -0.88 14.11 -3.88
CA CYS A 40 0.56 14.41 -3.82
C CYS A 40 1.27 13.69 -4.97
N LYS A 41 2.09 14.40 -5.75
CA LYS A 41 2.90 13.81 -6.84
C LYS A 41 4.20 13.18 -6.34
N ASN A 42 4.72 13.65 -5.21
CA ASN A 42 5.98 13.20 -4.65
C ASN A 42 5.72 12.22 -3.50
N VAL A 43 5.46 10.96 -3.85
CA VAL A 43 5.28 9.88 -2.89
C VAL A 43 6.46 8.93 -2.98
N TYR A 44 7.06 8.64 -1.83
CA TYR A 44 8.09 7.61 -1.71
C TYR A 44 7.47 6.35 -1.14
N SER A 45 7.72 5.22 -1.80
CA SER A 45 7.37 3.92 -1.24
C SER A 45 8.30 3.54 -0.09
N VAL A 46 7.97 2.46 0.61
CA VAL A 46 8.85 1.89 1.63
C VAL A 46 9.92 1.00 1.01
N TYR A 47 11.01 0.79 1.75
CA TYR A 47 11.97 -0.25 1.44
C TYR A 47 11.66 -1.54 2.23
N PRO A 48 11.57 -2.71 1.58
CA PRO A 48 11.67 -2.92 0.13
C PRO A 48 10.38 -2.53 -0.61
N THR A 49 10.51 -2.10 -1.87
CA THR A 49 9.40 -1.64 -2.73
C THR A 49 8.65 -2.82 -3.34
N LEU A 50 8.12 -3.70 -2.49
CA LEU A 50 7.31 -4.85 -2.86
C LEU A 50 5.83 -4.60 -2.49
N THR A 51 4.92 -5.22 -3.23
CA THR A 51 3.46 -5.07 -3.05
C THR A 51 3.02 -5.26 -1.60
N TYR A 52 3.33 -6.40 -0.99
CA TYR A 52 2.78 -6.71 0.34
C TYR A 52 3.37 -5.84 1.47
N PRO A 53 4.70 -5.61 1.54
CA PRO A 53 5.27 -4.63 2.45
C PRO A 53 4.66 -3.23 2.31
N ALA A 54 4.48 -2.72 1.09
CA ALA A 54 3.91 -1.39 0.86
C ALA A 54 2.44 -1.30 1.32
N HIS A 55 1.61 -2.29 0.96
CA HIS A 55 0.21 -2.33 1.38
C HIS A 55 0.05 -2.41 2.90
N VAL A 56 0.88 -3.19 3.59
CA VAL A 56 0.83 -3.28 5.05
C VAL A 56 1.29 -1.97 5.70
N THR A 57 2.25 -1.26 5.10
CA THR A 57 2.59 0.10 5.55
C THR A 57 1.41 1.05 5.44
N ILE A 58 0.69 1.07 4.31
CA ILE A 58 -0.49 1.94 4.10
C ILE A 58 -1.56 1.67 5.17
N VAL A 59 -1.83 0.41 5.48
CA VAL A 59 -2.90 0.04 6.42
C VAL A 59 -2.50 0.26 7.89
N THR A 60 -1.22 0.10 8.23
CA THR A 60 -0.75 0.16 9.64
C THR A 60 -0.10 1.48 10.02
N GLY A 61 0.33 2.29 9.07
CA GLY A 61 1.14 3.48 9.31
C GLY A 61 2.56 3.19 9.81
N LYS A 62 3.02 1.94 9.69
CA LYS A 62 4.34 1.49 10.18
C LYS A 62 5.27 1.14 9.03
N TYR A 63 6.58 1.19 9.25
CA TYR A 63 7.55 0.67 8.29
C TYR A 63 7.65 -0.87 8.32
N PRO A 64 8.18 -1.51 7.25
CA PRO A 64 8.39 -2.96 7.18
C PRO A 64 9.05 -3.59 8.40
N LYS A 65 10.10 -2.96 8.93
CA LYS A 65 10.78 -3.41 10.15
C LYS A 65 9.88 -3.47 11.39
N ASN A 66 8.82 -2.65 11.45
CA ASN A 66 7.95 -2.50 12.61
C ASN A 66 6.66 -3.34 12.47
N HIS A 67 6.11 -3.49 11.26
CA HIS A 67 4.95 -4.35 11.04
C HIS A 67 5.32 -5.81 10.71
N GLY A 68 6.60 -6.10 10.46
CA GLY A 68 7.15 -7.46 10.31
C GLY A 68 7.02 -8.08 8.93
N ILE A 69 6.45 -7.37 7.96
CA ILE A 69 6.29 -7.84 6.58
C ILE A 69 7.36 -7.19 5.71
N ILE A 70 8.44 -7.92 5.47
CA ILE A 70 9.62 -7.45 4.72
C ILE A 70 9.74 -8.09 3.34
N ASN A 71 8.85 -8.99 2.97
CA ASN A 71 8.81 -9.64 1.66
C ASN A 71 7.37 -10.06 1.34
N ASN A 72 7.09 -10.38 0.08
CA ASN A 72 5.82 -10.99 -0.34
C ASN A 72 5.71 -12.45 0.13
N THR A 73 6.84 -13.15 0.18
CA THR A 73 6.92 -14.57 0.53
C THR A 73 7.67 -14.83 1.85
N LEU A 74 7.36 -15.97 2.46
CA LEU A 74 8.04 -16.47 3.65
C LEU A 74 9.47 -16.91 3.33
N LEU A 75 10.37 -16.77 4.30
CA LEU A 75 11.69 -17.37 4.24
C LEU A 75 11.58 -18.86 4.59
N GLN A 76 11.64 -19.72 3.56
CA GLN A 76 11.52 -21.17 3.72
C GLN A 76 12.65 -21.87 2.93
N PRO A 77 13.86 -22.03 3.52
CA PRO A 77 14.99 -22.66 2.85
C PRO A 77 14.65 -24.06 2.33
N GLY A 78 15.17 -24.42 1.15
CA GLY A 78 14.90 -25.71 0.50
C GLY A 78 13.56 -25.79 -0.25
N ARG A 79 12.68 -24.80 -0.09
CA ARG A 79 11.43 -24.71 -0.85
C ARG A 79 11.62 -23.86 -2.10
N ARG A 80 11.44 -24.48 -3.29
CA ARG A 80 11.57 -23.79 -4.59
C ARG A 80 10.53 -22.68 -4.81
N SER A 81 9.32 -22.85 -4.27
CA SER A 81 8.24 -21.87 -4.34
C SER A 81 7.72 -21.59 -2.92
N PRO A 82 8.28 -20.58 -2.23
CA PRO A 82 7.88 -20.27 -0.87
C PRO A 82 6.44 -19.78 -0.77
N ASP A 83 5.80 -20.05 0.36
CA ASP A 83 4.45 -19.60 0.64
C ASP A 83 4.41 -18.06 0.75
N TRP A 84 3.30 -17.46 0.37
CA TRP A 84 3.09 -16.02 0.55
C TRP A 84 2.60 -15.69 1.95
N TYR A 85 2.81 -14.45 2.37
CA TYR A 85 2.16 -13.92 3.56
C TYR A 85 0.66 -13.68 3.30
N TRP A 86 -0.15 -14.74 3.38
CA TRP A 86 -1.59 -14.65 3.12
C TRP A 86 -2.43 -14.14 4.30
N HIS A 87 -1.93 -14.31 5.52
CA HIS A 87 -2.76 -14.19 6.72
C HIS A 87 -2.39 -13.00 7.59
N ARG A 88 -3.43 -12.35 8.15
CA ARG A 88 -3.30 -11.23 9.10
C ARG A 88 -2.39 -11.51 10.28
N LYS A 89 -2.28 -12.77 10.74
CA LYS A 89 -1.45 -13.16 11.90
C LYS A 89 0.03 -12.77 11.76
N TYR A 90 0.52 -12.56 10.54
CA TYR A 90 1.89 -12.13 10.29
C TYR A 90 2.09 -10.62 10.44
N VAL A 91 1.02 -9.83 10.48
CA VAL A 91 1.06 -8.36 10.50
C VAL A 91 1.01 -7.82 11.93
N ARG A 92 2.00 -7.00 12.32
CA ARG A 92 2.08 -6.34 13.64
C ARG A 92 1.56 -4.90 13.60
N GLY A 93 0.23 -4.75 13.67
CA GLY A 93 -0.43 -3.44 13.62
C GLY A 93 -0.54 -2.67 14.96
N GLY A 94 -0.53 -3.37 16.11
CA GLY A 94 -0.79 -2.76 17.43
C GLY A 94 0.40 -2.01 18.05
N ASN A 95 0.19 -1.23 19.11
CA ASN A 95 1.20 -0.37 19.75
C ASN A 95 2.30 -1.09 20.55
N SER A 96 2.36 -2.42 20.54
CA SER A 96 3.46 -3.17 21.16
C SER A 96 4.71 -3.03 20.28
N LEU A 97 5.72 -2.33 20.80
CA LEU A 97 7.09 -2.29 20.31
C LEU A 97 7.71 -3.69 20.34
#